data_AF-A0A3G8CDJ5-F1
#
_entry.id   AF-A0A3G8CDJ5-F1
#
_cell.length_a   1.000
_cell.length_b   1.000
_cell.length_c   1.000
_cell.angle_alpha   90.00
_cell.angle_beta   90.00
_cell.angle_gamma   90.00
#
_symmetry.space_group_name_H-M   'P 1'
#
loop_
_entity.id
_entity.type
_entity.pdbx_description
1 polymer ?
#
loop_
_entity_poly.entity_id
_entity_poly.type
_entity_poly.pdbx_seq_one_letter_code
_entity_poly.pdbx_strand_id
1 'polypeptide(L)'
;MYPSRKVISAAELKRALTLEDLTDLNPEPHAVRLLLDQILQGLTSRHWPDPQWLEGPRVVSAHDNYGLLGYDTREITLGSAHTRWVDDTSLLRTQTTSLIPAALQRASENRQPGQMRLLAAPGMTFRRDSRDRWHCAEPHQMDLWVLGEPQLAERDQLLRLVGDILDIAVPAMEWVFSDSPHHYTEGGIEVNLILDGEPIEVLECGCIARSLLERLNIDPHHHGGLALGMGLDRLTMLRKGIPDIRLLRDTHPRVRAQMFDLKPWQPISRLPSITRDISLAVTPGQSEEVITEKMLLAAGEDAAWVEEMQIKGRWSRDELPAQAIARLGLLPGQENILLRIVLRDCSRSIGSREANALYERIQAALHEGAEGGGYRLPPSD
;
A
#
# COMPACT_ATOMS: atom_id res chain seq x y z
N MET A 1 15.21 -4.85 25.34
CA MET A 1 16.07 -4.47 24.21
C MET A 1 15.15 -4.43 22.99
N TYR A 2 14.86 -3.25 22.44
CA TYR A 2 13.97 -3.16 21.28
C TYR A 2 14.60 -3.89 20.10
N PRO A 3 13.84 -4.61 19.25
CA PRO A 3 14.39 -5.17 18.03
C PRO A 3 15.02 -4.02 17.22
N SER A 4 16.24 -4.20 16.74
CA SER A 4 16.89 -3.16 15.92
C SER A 4 16.04 -2.90 14.70
N ARG A 5 15.77 -1.62 14.40
CA ARG A 5 15.03 -1.24 13.19
C ARG A 5 15.80 -1.76 11.98
N LYS A 6 15.14 -2.56 11.13
CA LYS A 6 15.74 -3.06 9.89
C LYS A 6 15.79 -1.93 8.86
N VAL A 7 16.94 -1.26 8.82
CA VAL A 7 17.26 -0.22 7.83
C VAL A 7 17.49 -0.84 6.45
N ILE A 8 16.94 -0.22 5.41
CA ILE A 8 17.12 -0.65 4.02
C ILE A 8 18.51 -0.27 3.51
N SER A 9 19.03 -1.04 2.54
CA SER A 9 20.30 -0.73 1.89
C SER A 9 20.21 0.53 1.01
N ALA A 10 21.36 1.14 0.72
CA ALA A 10 21.43 2.29 -0.20
C ALA A 10 20.88 1.97 -1.61
N ALA A 11 21.04 0.73 -2.08
CA ALA A 11 20.50 0.29 -3.36
C ALA A 11 18.97 0.21 -3.36
N GLU A 12 18.38 -0.30 -2.28
CA GLU A 12 16.93 -0.34 -2.11
C GLU A 12 16.33 1.06 -1.99
N LEU A 13 16.98 1.95 -1.23
CA LEU A 13 16.57 3.34 -1.13
C LEU A 13 16.59 4.02 -2.50
N LYS A 14 17.71 3.88 -3.24
CA LYS A 14 17.83 4.46 -4.59
C LYS A 14 16.71 3.95 -5.50
N ARG A 15 16.43 2.65 -5.51
CA ARG A 15 15.34 2.06 -6.30
C ARG A 15 13.99 2.68 -5.95
N ALA A 16 13.66 2.77 -4.67
CA ALA A 16 12.40 3.35 -4.20
C ALA A 16 12.24 4.83 -4.60
N LEU A 17 13.33 5.61 -4.56
CA LEU A 17 13.32 7.02 -4.95
C LEU A 17 13.25 7.24 -6.46
N THR A 18 13.65 6.25 -7.27
CA THR A 18 13.58 6.34 -8.74
C THR A 18 12.27 5.82 -9.35
N LEU A 19 11.39 5.19 -8.56
CA LEU A 19 10.09 4.73 -9.05
C LEU A 19 9.24 5.92 -9.51
N GLU A 20 8.61 5.76 -10.67
CA GLU A 20 7.64 6.72 -11.20
C GLU A 20 6.44 6.82 -10.26
N ASP A 21 6.03 8.03 -9.92
CA ASP A 21 4.79 8.28 -9.19
C ASP A 21 3.67 8.53 -10.20
N LEU A 22 2.68 7.64 -10.23
CA LEU A 22 1.60 7.69 -11.22
C LEU A 22 0.61 8.85 -10.97
N THR A 23 0.80 9.61 -9.89
CA THR A 23 0.08 10.85 -9.58
C THR A 23 0.80 12.10 -10.09
N ASP A 24 2.05 11.97 -10.57
CA ASP A 24 2.81 13.11 -11.09
C ASP A 24 2.17 13.67 -12.37
N LEU A 25 2.30 14.99 -12.55
CA LEU A 25 1.83 15.66 -13.75
C LEU A 25 2.73 15.28 -14.94
N ASN A 26 2.12 14.67 -15.96
CA ASN A 26 2.81 14.23 -17.18
C ASN A 26 2.04 14.71 -18.44
N PRO A 27 2.71 14.89 -19.59
CA PRO A 27 2.03 15.27 -20.84
C PRO A 27 0.96 14.26 -21.29
N GLU A 28 1.20 12.98 -21.04
CA GLU A 28 0.23 11.89 -21.19
C GLU A 28 -0.05 11.33 -19.80
N PRO A 29 -1.03 11.88 -19.06
CA PRO A 29 -1.28 11.51 -17.67
C PRO A 29 -1.76 10.05 -17.56
N HIS A 30 -1.23 9.35 -16.56
CA HIS A 30 -1.65 8.00 -16.22
C HIS A 30 -3.10 7.97 -15.70
N ALA A 31 -3.79 6.84 -15.80
CA ALA A 31 -5.17 6.67 -15.35
C ALA A 31 -5.36 7.01 -13.86
N VAL A 32 -4.36 6.72 -13.04
CA VAL A 32 -4.30 7.11 -11.61
C VAL A 32 -4.37 8.64 -11.47
N ARG A 33 -3.54 9.37 -12.23
CA ARG A 33 -3.57 10.84 -12.29
C ARG A 33 -4.90 11.37 -12.84
N LEU A 34 -5.42 10.78 -13.90
CA LEU A 34 -6.70 11.19 -14.49
C LEU A 34 -7.85 11.05 -13.49
N LEU A 35 -7.89 9.95 -12.73
CA LEU A 35 -8.91 9.75 -11.71
C LEU A 35 -8.77 10.76 -10.57
N LEU A 36 -7.55 10.98 -10.10
CA LEU A 36 -7.21 12.00 -9.11
C LEU A 36 -7.72 13.39 -9.54
N ASP A 37 -7.38 13.82 -10.75
CA ASP A 37 -7.81 15.13 -11.29
C ASP A 37 -9.34 15.20 -11.41
N GLN A 38 -9.99 14.11 -11.83
CA GLN A 38 -11.45 14.05 -11.94
C GLN A 38 -12.13 14.18 -10.57
N ILE A 39 -11.61 13.52 -9.53
CA ILE A 39 -12.11 13.64 -8.14
C ILE A 39 -12.01 15.09 -7.67
N LEU A 40 -10.83 15.70 -7.79
CA LEU A 40 -10.60 17.07 -7.31
C LEU A 40 -11.48 18.10 -8.04
N GLN A 41 -11.56 18.02 -9.38
CA GLN A 41 -12.42 18.91 -10.18
C GLN A 41 -13.91 18.69 -9.91
N GLY A 42 -14.31 17.43 -9.71
CA GLY A 42 -15.69 17.09 -9.38
C GLY A 42 -16.09 17.60 -8.00
N LEU A 43 -15.19 17.57 -7.01
CA LEU A 43 -15.43 18.15 -5.69
C LEU A 43 -15.61 19.67 -5.75
N THR A 44 -14.76 20.39 -6.48
CA THR A 44 -14.95 21.83 -6.74
C THR A 44 -16.33 22.08 -7.38
N SER A 45 -16.72 21.26 -8.37
CA SER A 45 -18.03 21.36 -9.03
C SER A 45 -19.21 21.07 -8.08
N ARG A 46 -18.98 20.33 -6.99
CA ARG A 46 -19.95 20.05 -5.91
C ARG A 46 -19.87 21.06 -4.75
N HIS A 47 -19.21 22.20 -4.96
CA HIS A 47 -19.07 23.32 -4.02
C HIS A 47 -18.15 23.04 -2.81
N TRP A 48 -17.26 22.05 -2.91
CA TRP A 48 -16.12 21.98 -2.01
C TRP A 48 -15.08 23.04 -2.40
N PRO A 49 -14.22 23.49 -1.47
CA PRO A 49 -13.18 24.47 -1.79
C PRO A 49 -12.23 23.96 -2.86
N ASP A 50 -11.61 24.89 -3.59
CA ASP A 50 -10.51 24.55 -4.51
C ASP A 50 -9.39 23.83 -3.74
N PRO A 51 -8.85 22.74 -4.30
CA PRO A 51 -7.84 21.95 -3.63
C PRO A 51 -6.53 22.72 -3.52
N GLN A 52 -6.04 22.84 -2.28
CA GLN A 52 -4.65 23.18 -2.02
C GLN A 52 -3.82 21.91 -2.15
N TRP A 53 -3.09 21.81 -3.26
CA TRP A 53 -2.17 20.73 -3.53
C TRP A 53 -0.99 20.74 -2.55
N LEU A 54 -0.65 19.57 -2.02
CA LEU A 54 0.43 19.35 -1.08
C LEU A 54 1.46 18.39 -1.67
N GLU A 55 2.71 18.83 -1.68
CA GLU A 55 3.86 18.03 -2.08
C GLU A 55 4.85 17.94 -0.92
N GLY A 56 5.60 16.85 -0.90
CA GLY A 56 6.67 16.68 0.06
C GLY A 56 7.54 15.47 -0.23
N PRO A 57 8.63 15.31 0.52
CA PRO A 57 9.63 14.30 0.25
C PRO A 57 9.07 12.88 0.46
N ARG A 58 9.67 11.91 -0.23
CA ARG A 58 9.42 10.48 -0.02
C ARG A 58 10.06 9.97 1.27
N VAL A 59 11.17 10.57 1.69
CA VAL A 59 11.82 10.30 2.98
C VAL A 59 11.36 11.34 3.99
N VAL A 60 10.80 10.88 5.10
CA VAL A 60 10.25 11.72 6.17
C VAL A 60 10.76 11.23 7.51
N SER A 61 10.73 12.10 8.53
CA SER A 61 11.02 11.67 9.90
C SER A 61 9.88 10.78 10.42
N ALA A 62 10.20 9.85 11.31
CA ALA A 62 9.18 9.05 12.00
C ALA A 62 8.25 9.92 12.85
N HIS A 63 8.74 11.07 13.32
CA HIS A 63 7.93 12.06 14.01
C HIS A 63 6.86 12.66 13.07
N ASP A 64 7.20 13.00 11.83
CA ASP A 64 6.24 13.58 10.89
C ASP A 64 5.26 12.53 10.35
N ASN A 65 5.75 11.31 10.09
CA ASN A 65 4.89 10.23 9.56
C ASN A 65 3.93 9.66 10.60
N TYR A 66 4.29 9.68 11.88
CA TYR A 66 3.52 9.03 12.95
C TYR A 66 3.38 9.87 14.22
N GLY A 67 4.48 10.43 14.74
CA GLY A 67 4.47 11.15 16.03
C GLY A 67 3.46 12.30 16.09
N LEU A 68 3.42 13.15 15.04
CA LEU A 68 2.45 14.25 14.92
C LEU A 68 1.00 13.77 14.79
N LEU A 69 0.78 12.53 14.36
CA LEU A 69 -0.54 11.92 14.22
C LEU A 69 -0.98 11.16 15.48
N GLY A 70 -0.17 11.18 16.55
CA GLY A 70 -0.54 10.64 17.86
C GLY A 70 -0.24 9.16 18.08
N TYR A 71 0.49 8.50 17.18
CA TYR A 71 0.94 7.13 17.37
C TYR A 71 1.98 7.03 18.50
N ASP A 72 1.90 5.97 19.31
CA ASP A 72 2.89 5.70 20.37
C ASP A 72 4.24 5.28 19.75
N THR A 73 5.35 5.73 20.34
CA THR A 73 6.70 5.36 19.88
C THR A 73 6.94 3.84 19.78
N ARG A 74 6.24 3.04 20.60
CA ARG A 74 6.24 1.57 20.55
C ARG A 74 5.44 1.05 19.38
N GLU A 75 4.31 1.65 19.01
CA GLU A 75 3.54 1.29 17.79
C GLU A 75 4.38 1.56 16.54
N ILE A 76 5.09 2.69 16.51
CA ILE A 76 6.04 3.04 15.43
C ILE A 76 7.17 2.01 15.33
N THR A 77 7.66 1.54 16.49
CA THR A 77 8.77 0.59 16.55
C THR A 77 8.33 -0.86 16.30
N LEU A 78 7.11 -1.25 16.68
CA LEU A 78 6.53 -2.56 16.42
C LEU A 78 6.00 -2.69 14.98
N GLY A 79 5.46 -1.60 14.42
CA GLY A 79 5.15 -1.45 13.00
C GLY A 79 6.40 -1.42 12.08
N SER A 80 7.60 -1.56 12.65
CA SER A 80 8.85 -1.68 11.89
C SER A 80 8.86 -2.86 10.92
N ALA A 81 8.05 -3.90 11.18
CA ALA A 81 7.86 -5.02 10.24
C ALA A 81 7.27 -4.56 8.89
N HIS A 82 6.44 -3.51 8.90
CA HIS A 82 5.77 -2.96 7.71
C HIS A 82 6.45 -1.69 7.16
N THR A 83 7.49 -1.18 7.84
CA THR A 83 8.11 0.11 7.55
C THR A 83 9.50 -0.07 6.92
N ARG A 84 9.80 0.73 5.89
CA ARG A 84 11.13 0.80 5.26
C ARG A 84 11.94 1.95 5.85
N TRP A 85 12.70 1.65 6.89
CA TRP A 85 13.56 2.61 7.60
C TRP A 85 14.79 2.98 6.76
N VAL A 86 15.13 4.26 6.72
CA VAL A 86 16.33 4.80 6.05
C VAL A 86 17.48 4.98 7.03
N ASP A 87 17.15 5.38 8.27
CA ASP A 87 18.08 5.50 9.39
C ASP A 87 17.31 5.33 10.72
N ASP A 88 17.94 5.67 11.85
CA ASP A 88 17.33 5.56 13.19
C ASP A 88 16.15 6.51 13.44
N THR A 89 15.91 7.48 12.56
CA THR A 89 14.91 8.54 12.74
C THR A 89 14.03 8.77 11.51
N SER A 90 14.46 8.32 10.33
CA SER A 90 13.82 8.58 9.05
C SER A 90 13.39 7.29 8.34
N LEU A 91 12.34 7.40 7.54
CA LEU A 91 11.72 6.30 6.80
C LEU A 91 11.20 6.76 5.44
N LEU A 92 10.96 5.82 4.53
CA LEU A 92 10.12 6.09 3.36
C LEU A 92 8.66 6.21 3.83
N ARG A 93 7.99 7.33 3.52
CA ARG A 93 6.65 7.64 4.02
C ARG A 93 5.68 6.48 3.79
N THR A 94 4.96 6.07 4.84
CA THR A 94 4.00 4.96 4.76
C THR A 94 2.60 5.43 4.40
N GLN A 95 2.36 6.74 4.52
CA GLN A 95 1.08 7.39 4.25
C GLN A 95 1.30 8.83 3.79
N THR A 96 0.44 9.29 2.89
CA THR A 96 0.40 10.70 2.46
C THR A 96 -0.03 11.64 3.60
N THR A 97 -0.69 11.12 4.63
CA THR A 97 -1.08 11.85 5.85
C THR A 97 0.11 12.50 6.55
N SER A 98 1.34 11.99 6.34
CA SER A 98 2.58 12.61 6.83
C SER A 98 2.76 14.07 6.39
N LEU A 99 2.11 14.49 5.29
CA LEU A 99 2.15 15.86 4.78
C LEU A 99 1.11 16.79 5.42
N ILE A 100 0.09 16.22 6.07
CA ILE A 100 -1.07 16.94 6.57
C ILE A 100 -0.78 17.82 7.80
N PRO A 101 -0.07 17.37 8.85
CA PRO A 101 0.12 18.16 10.07
C PRO A 101 0.68 19.57 9.81
N ALA A 102 1.77 19.66 9.06
CA ALA A 102 2.39 20.94 8.70
C ALA A 102 1.47 21.79 7.80
N ALA A 103 0.68 21.15 6.92
CA ALA A 103 -0.28 21.85 6.07
C ALA A 103 -1.47 22.40 6.87
N LEU A 104 -1.98 21.64 7.86
CA LEU A 104 -3.04 22.08 8.76
C LEU A 104 -2.63 23.30 9.58
N GLN A 105 -1.41 23.30 10.13
CA GLN A 105 -0.87 24.45 10.88
C GLN A 105 -0.82 25.71 10.00
N ARG A 106 -0.26 25.61 8.79
CA ARG A 106 -0.24 26.74 7.85
C ARG A 106 -1.64 27.18 7.41
N ALA A 107 -2.55 26.22 7.27
CA ALA A 107 -3.92 26.47 6.86
C ALA A 107 -4.74 27.16 7.95
N SER A 108 -4.50 26.84 9.23
CA SER A 108 -5.20 27.43 10.37
C SER A 108 -4.77 28.88 10.64
N GLU A 109 -3.47 29.19 10.54
CA GLU A 109 -2.93 30.54 10.81
C GLU A 109 -3.60 31.67 10.03
N ASN A 110 -4.04 31.37 8.80
CA ASN A 110 -4.58 32.38 7.88
C ASN A 110 -6.06 32.14 7.51
N ARG A 111 -6.75 31.21 8.20
CA ARG A 111 -8.14 30.89 7.88
C ARG A 111 -9.07 32.00 8.36
N GLN A 112 -9.94 32.48 7.48
CA GLN A 112 -10.99 33.43 7.87
C GLN A 112 -12.21 32.68 8.47
N PRO A 113 -12.97 33.29 9.39
CA PRO A 113 -14.22 32.70 9.87
C PRO A 113 -15.18 32.35 8.72
N GLY A 114 -15.80 31.16 8.79
CA GLY A 114 -16.67 30.61 7.75
C GLY A 114 -15.94 30.06 6.50
N GLN A 115 -14.62 30.20 6.41
CA GLN A 115 -13.84 29.65 5.31
C GLN A 115 -13.54 28.17 5.53
N MET A 116 -13.79 27.35 4.50
CA MET A 116 -13.26 26.00 4.40
C MET A 116 -12.00 25.98 3.53
N ARG A 117 -11.06 25.08 3.84
CA ARG A 117 -9.86 24.81 3.04
C ARG A 117 -9.75 23.32 2.79
N LEU A 118 -9.57 22.93 1.53
CA LEU A 118 -9.39 21.54 1.13
C LEU A 118 -7.91 21.29 0.85
N LEU A 119 -7.29 20.43 1.63
CA LEU A 119 -5.90 20.02 1.51
C LEU A 119 -5.85 18.69 0.77
N ALA A 120 -5.14 18.63 -0.35
CA ALA A 120 -5.00 17.41 -1.14
C ALA A 120 -3.52 17.00 -1.21
N ALA A 121 -3.19 15.86 -0.63
CA ALA A 121 -1.85 15.27 -0.60
C ALA A 121 -1.86 13.93 -1.34
N PRO A 122 -1.84 13.92 -2.68
CA PRO A 122 -1.64 12.70 -3.45
C PRO A 122 -0.17 12.29 -3.50
N GLY A 123 0.08 11.01 -3.66
CA GLY A 123 1.41 10.50 -3.96
C GLY A 123 1.62 9.04 -3.61
N MET A 124 2.75 8.52 -4.08
CA MET A 124 3.20 7.18 -3.75
C MET A 124 3.67 7.10 -2.29
N THR A 125 3.35 5.97 -1.65
CA THR A 125 3.80 5.61 -0.31
C THR A 125 4.53 4.28 -0.35
N PHE A 126 5.19 3.90 0.74
CA PHE A 126 6.08 2.75 0.78
C PHE A 126 5.82 1.91 2.02
N ARG A 127 5.52 0.63 1.80
CA ARG A 127 5.23 -0.33 2.88
C ARG A 127 5.92 -1.64 2.57
N ARG A 128 6.26 -2.42 3.60
CA ARG A 128 6.45 -3.87 3.42
C ARG A 128 5.06 -4.47 3.49
N ASP A 129 4.67 -5.07 2.37
CA ASP A 129 3.32 -5.59 2.17
C ASP A 129 3.37 -7.00 1.60
N SER A 130 2.23 -7.67 1.68
CA SER A 130 1.93 -8.89 0.95
C SER A 130 1.91 -8.64 -0.56
N ARG A 131 1.89 -9.72 -1.34
CA ARG A 131 1.80 -9.65 -2.79
C ARG A 131 0.59 -10.46 -3.24
N ASP A 132 -0.43 -9.74 -3.66
CA ASP A 132 -1.63 -10.29 -4.29
C ASP A 132 -2.17 -9.31 -5.36
N ARG A 133 -3.39 -9.55 -5.84
CA ARG A 133 -3.99 -8.72 -6.89
C ARG A 133 -4.26 -7.27 -6.47
N TRP A 134 -4.37 -6.97 -5.18
CA TRP A 134 -4.73 -5.67 -4.61
C TRP A 134 -3.57 -4.99 -3.87
N HIS A 135 -2.56 -5.75 -3.45
CA HIS A 135 -1.48 -5.28 -2.60
C HIS A 135 -0.14 -5.21 -3.34
N CYS A 136 0.53 -4.09 -3.13
CA CYS A 136 1.89 -3.89 -3.57
C CYS A 136 2.62 -3.02 -2.55
N ALA A 137 3.94 -3.02 -2.62
CA ALA A 137 4.78 -2.34 -1.65
C ALA A 137 4.89 -0.82 -1.89
N GLU A 138 4.41 -0.33 -3.03
CA GLU A 138 4.48 1.07 -3.45
C GLU A 138 3.14 1.61 -4.01
N PRO A 139 2.06 1.59 -3.20
CA PRO A 139 0.75 2.08 -3.64
C PRO A 139 0.75 3.62 -3.72
N HIS A 140 -0.22 4.18 -4.43
CA HIS A 140 -0.55 5.59 -4.43
C HIS A 140 -1.77 5.84 -3.56
N GLN A 141 -1.65 6.87 -2.73
CA GLN A 141 -2.71 7.34 -1.86
C GLN A 141 -3.02 8.80 -2.17
N MET A 142 -4.19 9.25 -1.72
CA MET A 142 -4.46 10.67 -1.55
C MET A 142 -5.10 10.90 -0.20
N ASP A 143 -4.42 11.67 0.64
CA ASP A 143 -5.08 12.32 1.77
C ASP A 143 -5.82 13.56 1.27
N LEU A 144 -7.09 13.67 1.65
CA LEU A 144 -7.95 14.79 1.33
C LEU A 144 -8.65 15.26 2.60
N TRP A 145 -8.18 16.39 3.14
CA TRP A 145 -8.65 16.90 4.43
C TRP A 145 -9.33 18.25 4.23
N VAL A 146 -10.48 18.45 4.87
CA VAL A 146 -11.22 19.70 4.83
C VAL A 146 -11.13 20.35 6.20
N LEU A 147 -10.40 21.46 6.30
CA LEU A 147 -10.32 22.30 7.50
C LEU A 147 -11.39 23.39 7.42
N GLY A 148 -12.18 23.54 8.48
CA GLY A 148 -13.22 24.55 8.58
C GLY A 148 -13.56 24.89 10.03
N GLU A 149 -14.78 25.35 10.25
CA GLU A 149 -15.33 25.56 11.59
C GLU A 149 -15.58 24.21 12.31
N PRO A 150 -15.62 24.17 13.65
CA PRO A 150 -15.89 22.93 14.40
C PRO A 150 -17.19 22.22 14.01
N GLN A 151 -18.21 22.95 13.55
CA GLN A 151 -19.50 22.38 13.12
C GLN A 151 -19.39 21.57 11.82
N LEU A 152 -18.28 21.69 11.07
CA LEU A 152 -18.02 20.83 9.91
C LEU A 152 -17.72 19.38 10.34
N ALA A 153 -17.26 19.17 11.58
CA ALA A 153 -16.86 17.86 12.12
C ALA A 153 -18.08 17.00 12.51
N GLU A 154 -18.97 16.75 11.55
CA GLU A 154 -20.18 15.95 11.73
C GLU A 154 -20.23 14.76 10.77
N ARG A 155 -20.81 13.65 11.22
CA ARG A 155 -20.91 12.41 10.44
C ARG A 155 -21.64 12.61 9.11
N ASP A 156 -22.66 13.45 9.07
CA ASP A 156 -23.42 13.72 7.84
C ASP A 156 -22.55 14.44 6.78
N GLN A 157 -21.69 15.37 7.20
CA GLN A 157 -20.75 16.04 6.29
C GLN A 157 -19.64 15.07 5.83
N LEU A 158 -19.18 14.18 6.71
CA LEU A 158 -18.25 13.11 6.37
C LEU A 158 -18.82 12.18 5.30
N LEU A 159 -20.04 11.67 5.51
CA LEU A 159 -20.71 10.78 4.56
C LEU A 159 -21.04 11.48 3.25
N ARG A 160 -21.38 12.78 3.28
CA ARG A 160 -21.52 13.59 2.06
C ARG A 160 -20.21 13.65 1.27
N LEU A 161 -19.08 13.94 1.92
CA LEU A 161 -17.77 14.00 1.27
C LEU A 161 -17.41 12.63 0.65
N VAL A 162 -17.62 11.54 1.40
CA VAL A 162 -17.41 10.17 0.90
C VAL A 162 -18.29 9.87 -0.32
N GLY A 163 -19.59 10.14 -0.23
CA GLY A 163 -20.53 9.93 -1.34
C GLY A 163 -20.15 10.74 -2.58
N ASP A 164 -19.76 12.01 -2.39
CA ASP A 164 -19.30 12.87 -3.47
C ASP A 164 -18.06 12.29 -4.17
N ILE A 165 -17.07 11.83 -3.42
CA ILE A 165 -15.84 11.22 -3.96
C ILE A 165 -16.17 9.94 -4.74
N LEU A 166 -16.95 9.02 -4.14
CA LEU A 166 -17.24 7.72 -4.74
C LEU A 166 -18.12 7.83 -5.99
N ASP A 167 -19.11 8.73 -5.98
CA ASP A 167 -19.92 9.02 -7.17
C ASP A 167 -19.07 9.49 -8.36
N ILE A 168 -18.02 10.28 -8.08
CA ILE A 168 -17.11 10.78 -9.11
C ILE A 168 -16.14 9.67 -9.55
N ALA A 169 -15.53 8.97 -8.59
CA ALA A 169 -14.44 8.04 -8.84
C ALA A 169 -14.90 6.73 -9.48
N VAL A 170 -15.99 6.15 -8.96
CA VAL A 170 -16.49 4.81 -9.30
C VAL A 170 -18.03 4.84 -9.42
N PRO A 171 -18.56 5.60 -10.39
CA PRO A 171 -20.00 5.75 -10.54
C PRO A 171 -20.66 4.37 -10.76
N ALA A 172 -21.80 4.15 -10.09
CA ALA A 172 -22.62 2.93 -10.10
C ALA A 172 -22.14 1.76 -9.22
N MET A 173 -21.10 1.93 -8.40
CA MET A 173 -20.75 0.94 -7.38
C MET A 173 -21.45 1.25 -6.05
N GLU A 174 -22.02 0.21 -5.42
CA GLU A 174 -22.56 0.31 -4.07
C GLU A 174 -21.42 0.31 -3.05
N TRP A 175 -21.60 1.05 -1.96
CA TRP A 175 -20.63 1.10 -0.86
C TRP A 175 -21.31 0.95 0.50
N VAL A 176 -20.54 0.42 1.44
CA VAL A 176 -20.90 0.25 2.84
C VAL A 176 -19.77 0.80 3.71
N PHE A 177 -20.05 1.05 4.99
CA PHE A 177 -19.05 1.51 5.94
C PHE A 177 -19.21 0.87 7.31
N SER A 178 -18.11 0.76 8.03
CA SER A 178 -18.03 0.28 9.41
C SER A 178 -17.15 1.23 10.22
N ASP A 179 -17.39 1.31 11.52
CA ASP A 179 -16.60 2.17 12.39
C ASP A 179 -15.15 1.65 12.48
N SER A 180 -14.19 2.55 12.20
CA SER A 180 -12.74 2.28 12.19
C SER A 180 -12.00 3.46 12.86
N PRO A 181 -11.69 3.37 14.16
CA PRO A 181 -11.07 4.47 14.90
C PRO A 181 -9.58 4.64 14.56
N HIS A 182 -9.15 5.89 14.39
CA HIS A 182 -7.74 6.26 14.22
C HIS A 182 -7.28 7.28 15.26
N HIS A 183 -5.97 7.33 15.54
CA HIS A 183 -5.38 8.23 16.54
C HIS A 183 -5.64 9.73 16.29
N TYR A 184 -5.85 10.10 15.02
CA TYR A 184 -6.00 11.48 14.54
C TYR A 184 -7.42 11.80 14.05
N THR A 185 -8.38 10.89 14.21
CA THR A 185 -9.78 11.11 13.83
C THR A 185 -10.76 10.74 14.95
N GLU A 186 -11.86 11.46 15.04
CA GLU A 186 -13.03 11.10 15.85
C GLU A 186 -14.15 10.56 14.94
N GLY A 187 -14.86 9.53 15.39
CA GLY A 187 -15.95 8.92 14.61
C GLY A 187 -15.49 8.35 13.27
N GLY A 188 -14.28 7.78 13.23
CA GLY A 188 -13.67 7.23 12.02
C GLY A 188 -14.43 6.03 11.46
N ILE A 189 -14.37 5.87 10.14
CA ILE A 189 -14.92 4.75 9.37
C ILE A 189 -13.94 4.26 8.33
N GLU A 190 -14.04 2.97 8.05
CA GLU A 190 -13.59 2.38 6.80
C GLU A 190 -14.77 2.35 5.82
N VAL A 191 -14.48 2.53 4.53
CA VAL A 191 -15.49 2.50 3.47
C VAL A 191 -15.10 1.46 2.43
N ASN A 192 -16.05 0.58 2.17
CA ASN A 192 -15.90 -0.59 1.32
C ASN A 192 -16.84 -0.49 0.12
N LEU A 193 -16.33 -0.73 -1.10
CA LEU A 193 -17.14 -0.92 -2.30
C LEU A 193 -17.52 -2.39 -2.43
N ILE A 194 -18.73 -2.69 -2.88
CA ILE A 194 -19.18 -4.06 -3.10
C ILE A 194 -18.84 -4.49 -4.53
N LEU A 195 -17.97 -5.48 -4.68
CA LEU A 195 -17.62 -6.08 -5.96
C LEU A 195 -17.90 -7.59 -5.89
N ASP A 196 -18.79 -8.08 -6.77
CA ASP A 196 -19.18 -9.49 -6.82
C ASP A 196 -19.67 -10.06 -5.47
N GLY A 197 -20.27 -9.20 -4.64
CA GLY A 197 -20.77 -9.55 -3.30
C GLY A 197 -19.73 -9.45 -2.18
N GLU A 198 -18.47 -9.16 -2.50
CA GLU A 198 -17.39 -9.02 -1.53
C GLU A 198 -17.08 -7.53 -1.26
N PRO A 199 -16.90 -7.14 0.02
CA PRO A 199 -16.48 -5.79 0.37
C PRO A 199 -15.00 -5.58 0.05
N ILE A 200 -14.68 -4.45 -0.59
CA ILE A 200 -13.33 -4.02 -0.90
C ILE A 200 -13.11 -2.63 -0.32
N GLU A 201 -12.28 -2.55 0.72
CA GLU A 201 -11.91 -1.29 1.38
C GLU A 201 -11.23 -0.35 0.38
N VAL A 202 -11.66 0.91 0.29
CA VAL A 202 -11.06 1.88 -0.65
C VAL A 202 -10.63 3.21 -0.02
N LEU A 203 -11.20 3.54 1.13
CA LEU A 203 -10.84 4.73 1.87
C LEU A 203 -11.15 4.57 3.35
N GLU A 204 -10.44 5.32 4.17
CA GLU A 204 -10.70 5.51 5.59
C GLU A 204 -10.87 7.01 5.84
N CYS A 205 -11.81 7.37 6.71
CA CYS A 205 -12.09 8.78 6.98
C CYS A 205 -12.68 8.99 8.37
N GLY A 206 -12.69 10.23 8.84
CA GLY A 206 -13.27 10.61 10.12
C GLY A 206 -13.30 12.13 10.29
N CYS A 207 -13.85 12.59 11.41
CA CYS A 207 -13.71 13.99 11.79
C CYS A 207 -12.29 14.23 12.32
N ILE A 208 -11.68 15.39 12.03
CA ILE A 208 -10.35 15.73 12.57
C ILE A 208 -10.42 15.72 14.10
N ALA A 209 -9.60 14.91 14.76
CA ALA A 209 -9.65 14.78 16.21
C ALA A 209 -9.23 16.07 16.92
N ARG A 210 -9.94 16.42 18.00
CA ARG A 210 -9.56 17.58 18.85
C ARG A 210 -8.16 17.43 19.41
N SER A 211 -7.78 16.21 19.78
CA SER A 211 -6.45 15.87 20.29
C SER A 211 -5.33 16.10 19.26
N LEU A 212 -5.61 15.94 17.96
CA LEU A 212 -4.66 16.29 16.90
C LEU A 212 -4.51 17.80 16.80
N LEU A 213 -5.62 18.54 16.77
CA LEU A 213 -5.59 20.01 16.69
C LEU A 213 -4.79 20.60 17.85
N GLU A 214 -5.07 20.17 19.09
CA GLU A 214 -4.33 20.60 20.28
C GLU A 214 -2.83 20.27 20.18
N ARG A 215 -2.48 19.06 19.73
CA ARG A 215 -1.08 18.65 19.53
C ARG A 215 -0.35 19.52 18.52
N LEU A 216 -1.06 20.02 17.51
CA LEU A 216 -0.52 20.91 16.48
C LEU A 216 -0.60 22.40 16.88
N ASN A 217 -1.04 22.71 18.10
CA ASN A 217 -1.30 24.07 18.59
C ASN A 217 -2.34 24.83 17.75
N ILE A 218 -3.36 24.13 17.26
CA ILE A 218 -4.51 24.67 16.54
C ILE A 218 -5.71 24.68 17.49
N ASP A 219 -6.37 25.83 17.64
CA ASP A 219 -7.49 25.96 18.58
C ASP A 219 -8.75 25.18 18.10
N PRO A 220 -9.16 24.11 18.80
CA PRO A 220 -10.32 23.28 18.43
C PRO A 220 -11.67 23.98 18.69
N HIS A 221 -11.69 25.16 19.31
CA HIS A 221 -12.90 25.99 19.41
C HIS A 221 -13.15 26.82 18.15
N HIS A 222 -12.12 27.02 17.31
CA HIS A 222 -12.20 27.77 16.06
C HIS A 222 -11.92 26.92 14.82
N HIS A 223 -11.53 25.66 15.01
CA HIS A 223 -11.13 24.76 13.94
C HIS A 223 -11.72 23.36 14.14
N GLY A 224 -12.11 22.74 13.03
CA GLY A 224 -12.47 21.34 12.94
C GLY A 224 -12.52 20.92 11.47
N GLY A 225 -13.16 19.79 11.20
CA GLY A 225 -13.47 19.37 9.84
C GLY A 225 -13.27 17.88 9.63
N LEU A 226 -12.93 17.52 8.39
CA LEU A 226 -12.97 16.15 7.89
C LEU A 226 -11.56 15.70 7.47
N ALA A 227 -11.23 14.47 7.77
CA ALA A 227 -10.01 13.79 7.39
C ALA A 227 -10.36 12.56 6.57
N LEU A 228 -9.68 12.34 5.45
CA LEU A 228 -9.91 11.19 4.58
C LEU A 228 -8.60 10.79 3.90
N GLY A 229 -8.34 9.50 3.81
CA GLY A 229 -7.28 8.90 3.00
C GLY A 229 -7.87 7.84 2.07
N MET A 230 -7.53 7.89 0.78
CA MET A 230 -8.02 6.92 -0.21
C MET A 230 -6.89 6.24 -0.98
N GLY A 231 -7.11 4.98 -1.36
CA GLY A 231 -6.21 4.24 -2.25
C GLY A 231 -6.51 4.52 -3.72
N LEU A 232 -5.64 5.28 -4.39
CA LEU A 232 -5.85 5.69 -5.77
C LEU A 232 -5.72 4.52 -6.76
N ASP A 233 -4.78 3.60 -6.54
CA ASP A 233 -4.60 2.40 -7.36
C ASP A 233 -5.87 1.56 -7.35
N ARG A 234 -6.41 1.31 -6.16
CA ARG A 234 -7.60 0.48 -5.97
C ARG A 234 -8.84 1.11 -6.58
N LEU A 235 -9.07 2.42 -6.36
CA LEU A 235 -10.16 3.14 -7.02
C LEU A 235 -10.01 3.14 -8.55
N THR A 236 -8.80 3.30 -9.08
CA THR A 236 -8.52 3.24 -10.53
C THR A 236 -8.80 1.85 -11.09
N MET A 237 -8.38 0.82 -10.38
CA MET A 237 -8.63 -0.56 -10.76
C MET A 237 -10.12 -0.87 -10.79
N LEU A 238 -10.89 -0.45 -9.78
CA LEU A 238 -12.33 -0.66 -9.73
C LEU A 238 -13.03 0.13 -10.84
N ARG A 239 -12.66 1.40 -11.05
CA ARG A 239 -13.20 2.26 -12.11
C ARG A 239 -13.03 1.63 -13.49
N LYS A 240 -11.87 1.02 -13.75
CA LYS A 240 -11.54 0.42 -15.05
C LYS A 240 -11.85 -1.07 -15.11
N GLY A 241 -12.11 -1.77 -14.01
CA GLY A 241 -12.19 -3.24 -13.99
C GLY A 241 -10.84 -3.92 -14.24
N ILE A 242 -9.74 -3.33 -13.76
CA ILE A 242 -8.39 -3.92 -13.86
C ILE A 242 -8.27 -5.05 -12.83
N PRO A 243 -7.91 -6.28 -13.25
CA PRO A 243 -7.96 -7.46 -12.38
C PRO A 243 -6.75 -7.62 -11.45
N ASP A 244 -5.66 -6.88 -11.69
CA ASP A 244 -4.39 -7.03 -10.99
C ASP A 244 -3.64 -5.69 -10.93
N ILE A 245 -3.24 -5.27 -9.73
CA ILE A 245 -2.55 -4.01 -9.48
C ILE A 245 -1.25 -3.85 -10.28
N ARG A 246 -0.57 -4.96 -10.60
CA ARG A 246 0.69 -4.93 -11.37
C ARG A 246 0.49 -4.34 -12.76
N LEU A 247 -0.72 -4.45 -13.33
CA LEU A 247 -1.07 -3.89 -14.63
C LEU A 247 -0.98 -2.36 -14.67
N LEU A 248 -1.10 -1.66 -13.53
CA LEU A 248 -0.93 -0.20 -13.46
C LEU A 248 0.50 0.24 -13.78
N ARG A 249 1.49 -0.64 -13.65
CA ARG A 249 2.92 -0.33 -13.90
C ARG A 249 3.52 -1.20 -15.00
N ASP A 250 2.69 -1.97 -15.70
CA ASP A 250 3.18 -2.88 -16.72
C ASP A 250 3.62 -2.11 -17.97
N THR A 251 4.82 -2.44 -18.45
CA THR A 251 5.46 -1.72 -19.56
C THR A 251 5.07 -2.28 -20.93
N HIS A 252 4.31 -3.36 -20.99
CA HIS A 252 3.88 -3.96 -22.24
C HIS A 252 3.03 -2.96 -23.03
N PRO A 253 3.32 -2.72 -24.33
CA PRO A 253 2.68 -1.65 -25.10
C PRO A 253 1.15 -1.69 -25.09
N ARG A 254 0.54 -2.89 -25.13
CA ARG A 254 -0.93 -3.05 -25.10
C ARG A 254 -1.54 -2.79 -23.73
N VAL A 255 -0.79 -2.99 -22.63
CA VAL A 255 -1.24 -2.66 -21.27
C VAL A 255 -1.13 -1.15 -21.08
N ARG A 256 0.07 -0.61 -21.34
CA ARG A 256 0.37 0.82 -21.21
C ARG A 256 -0.57 1.70 -22.01
N ALA A 257 -0.94 1.32 -23.24
CA ALA A 257 -1.88 2.07 -24.06
C ALA A 257 -3.27 2.25 -23.43
N GLN A 258 -3.66 1.40 -22.48
CA GLN A 258 -4.95 1.49 -21.78
C GLN A 258 -4.89 2.35 -20.50
N MET A 259 -3.71 2.86 -20.16
CA MET A 259 -3.47 3.67 -18.96
C MET A 259 -3.55 5.18 -19.21
N PHE A 260 -3.93 5.62 -20.41
CA PHE A 260 -4.05 7.05 -20.75
C PHE A 260 -5.51 7.52 -20.88
N ASP A 261 -6.45 6.72 -20.41
CA ASP A 261 -7.86 7.10 -20.25
C ASP A 261 -8.50 6.33 -19.07
N LEU A 262 -9.74 6.67 -18.73
CA LEU A 262 -10.53 5.98 -17.70
C LEU A 262 -11.56 4.99 -18.28
N LYS A 263 -11.38 4.54 -19.53
CA LYS A 263 -12.29 3.56 -20.13
C LYS A 263 -12.12 2.19 -19.48
N PRO A 264 -13.14 1.31 -19.53
CA PRO A 264 -13.03 -0.05 -19.03
C PRO A 264 -11.84 -0.79 -19.66
N TRP A 265 -11.15 -1.56 -18.82
CA TRP A 265 -10.04 -2.43 -19.16
C TRP A 265 -10.47 -3.49 -20.17
N GLN A 266 -9.65 -3.65 -21.21
CA GLN A 266 -9.80 -4.70 -22.21
C GLN A 266 -8.72 -5.76 -21.99
N PRO A 267 -9.11 -7.00 -21.66
CA PRO A 267 -8.16 -8.10 -21.48
C PRO A 267 -7.31 -8.34 -22.73
N ILE A 268 -5.98 -8.37 -22.55
CA ILE A 268 -5.02 -8.51 -23.66
C ILE A 268 -4.82 -9.99 -24.03
N SER A 269 -4.84 -10.88 -23.04
CA SER A 269 -4.94 -12.35 -23.12
C SER A 269 -4.94 -12.93 -21.70
N ARG A 270 -5.55 -14.11 -21.46
CA ARG A 270 -5.34 -14.87 -20.21
C ARG A 270 -4.08 -15.72 -20.37
N LEU A 271 -2.96 -15.24 -19.87
CA LEU A 271 -1.71 -15.98 -19.87
C LEU A 271 -1.75 -17.01 -18.73
N PRO A 272 -1.34 -18.27 -18.97
CA PRO A 272 -1.37 -19.29 -17.93
C PRO A 272 -0.44 -18.90 -16.79
N SER A 273 -0.88 -19.13 -15.54
CA SER A 273 0.00 -19.04 -14.37
C SER A 273 0.74 -20.36 -14.17
N ILE A 274 1.90 -20.27 -13.54
CA ILE A 274 2.63 -21.41 -12.99
C ILE A 274 2.59 -21.26 -11.47
N THR A 275 2.07 -22.28 -10.78
CA THR A 275 1.97 -22.28 -9.31
C THR A 275 2.91 -23.32 -8.74
N ARG A 276 3.60 -22.96 -7.66
CA ARG A 276 4.48 -23.89 -6.97
C ARG A 276 4.47 -23.66 -5.47
N ASP A 277 4.47 -24.77 -4.73
CA ASP A 277 4.66 -24.78 -3.30
C ASP A 277 6.12 -25.16 -2.99
N ILE A 278 6.82 -24.33 -2.21
CA ILE A 278 8.23 -24.50 -1.81
C ILE A 278 8.28 -24.59 -0.29
N SER A 279 8.95 -25.62 0.23
CA SER A 279 9.14 -25.81 1.65
C SER A 279 10.52 -25.27 2.06
N LEU A 280 10.55 -24.36 3.02
CA LEU A 280 11.74 -23.60 3.41
C LEU A 280 12.02 -23.76 4.91
N ALA A 281 13.29 -23.83 5.29
CA ALA A 281 13.73 -23.64 6.66
C ALA A 281 13.97 -22.15 6.88
N VAL A 282 13.38 -21.56 7.92
CA VAL A 282 13.51 -20.14 8.23
C VAL A 282 13.65 -19.91 9.74
N THR A 283 14.21 -18.76 10.10
CA THR A 283 14.17 -18.24 11.46
C THR A 283 12.70 -17.99 11.84
N PRO A 284 12.24 -18.46 13.03
CA PRO A 284 10.84 -18.33 13.42
C PRO A 284 10.35 -16.89 13.52
N GLY A 285 9.07 -16.68 13.25
CA GLY A 285 8.39 -15.40 13.48
C GLY A 285 8.58 -14.35 12.38
N GLN A 286 9.20 -14.69 11.25
CA GLN A 286 9.20 -13.82 10.07
C GLN A 286 7.77 -13.68 9.52
N SER A 287 7.28 -12.46 9.36
CA SER A 287 5.94 -12.18 8.81
C SER A 287 5.87 -12.48 7.30
N GLU A 288 4.66 -12.54 6.74
CA GLU A 288 4.48 -12.76 5.30
C GLU A 288 5.10 -11.63 4.47
N GLU A 289 4.93 -10.37 4.89
CA GLU A 289 5.47 -9.17 4.23
C GLU A 289 7.01 -9.15 4.21
N VAL A 290 7.64 -9.63 5.29
CA VAL A 290 9.11 -9.77 5.35
C VAL A 290 9.59 -10.83 4.36
N ILE A 291 8.87 -11.95 4.24
CA ILE A 291 9.18 -13.00 3.26
C ILE A 291 8.92 -12.49 1.83
N THR A 292 7.83 -11.75 1.60
CA THR A 292 7.53 -11.09 0.31
C THR A 292 8.67 -10.18 -0.11
N GLU A 293 9.12 -9.29 0.76
CA GLU A 293 10.21 -8.35 0.48
C GLU A 293 11.47 -9.10 0.04
N LYS A 294 11.90 -10.09 0.84
CA LYS A 294 13.07 -10.93 0.51
C LYS A 294 12.90 -11.65 -0.83
N MET A 295 11.71 -12.21 -1.09
CA MET A 295 11.40 -12.91 -2.34
C MET A 295 11.47 -11.99 -3.55
N LEU A 296 10.85 -10.80 -3.49
CA LEU A 296 10.86 -9.84 -4.59
C LEU A 296 12.27 -9.30 -4.86
N LEU A 297 13.07 -9.09 -3.81
CA LEU A 297 14.49 -8.74 -3.96
C LEU A 297 15.27 -9.84 -4.69
N ALA A 298 15.02 -11.11 -4.35
CA ALA A 298 15.65 -12.26 -5.01
C ALA A 298 15.18 -12.47 -6.45
N ALA A 299 13.92 -12.13 -6.74
CA ALA A 299 13.35 -12.20 -8.09
C ALA A 299 13.98 -11.16 -9.04
N GLY A 300 14.36 -10.00 -8.52
CA GLY A 300 15.05 -8.96 -9.30
C GLY A 300 14.16 -8.40 -10.41
N GLU A 301 14.65 -8.42 -11.66
CA GLU A 301 13.89 -7.97 -12.84
C GLU A 301 12.63 -8.80 -13.07
N ASP A 302 12.62 -10.07 -12.66
CA ASP A 302 11.48 -10.97 -12.81
C ASP A 302 10.45 -10.81 -11.67
N ALA A 303 10.61 -9.84 -10.76
CA ALA A 303 9.66 -9.59 -9.67
C ALA A 303 8.25 -9.23 -10.18
N ALA A 304 8.15 -8.69 -11.40
CA ALA A 304 6.86 -8.44 -12.06
C ALA A 304 6.06 -9.74 -12.33
N TRP A 305 6.75 -10.87 -12.48
CA TRP A 305 6.10 -12.17 -12.71
C TRP A 305 5.41 -12.72 -11.47
N VAL A 306 5.82 -12.29 -10.28
CA VAL A 306 5.22 -12.79 -9.04
C VAL A 306 3.85 -12.14 -8.85
N GLU A 307 2.83 -12.95 -9.13
CA GLU A 307 1.41 -12.62 -9.02
C GLU A 307 0.94 -12.70 -7.58
N GLU A 308 1.30 -13.78 -6.90
CA GLU A 308 0.84 -14.06 -5.55
C GLU A 308 1.94 -14.77 -4.78
N MET A 309 2.06 -14.42 -3.51
CA MET A 309 2.80 -15.21 -2.53
C MET A 309 1.96 -15.39 -1.29
N GLN A 310 1.88 -16.63 -0.80
CA GLN A 310 1.14 -16.97 0.40
C GLN A 310 1.90 -17.99 1.25
N ILE A 311 1.93 -17.77 2.57
CA ILE A 311 2.35 -18.79 3.53
C ILE A 311 1.18 -19.74 3.80
N LYS A 312 1.29 -20.99 3.33
CA LYS A 312 0.25 -22.02 3.47
C LYS A 312 0.23 -22.69 4.84
N GLY A 313 1.35 -22.64 5.56
CA GLY A 313 1.47 -23.24 6.88
C GLY A 313 2.88 -23.08 7.46
N ARG A 314 2.96 -23.32 8.76
CA ARG A 314 4.20 -23.29 9.55
C ARG A 314 4.23 -24.50 10.46
N TRP A 315 5.42 -25.07 10.64
CA TRP A 315 5.65 -26.19 11.54
C TRP A 315 6.97 -25.99 12.26
N SER A 316 6.94 -26.12 13.58
CA SER A 316 8.15 -26.26 14.36
C SER A 316 8.88 -27.55 13.97
N ARG A 317 10.18 -27.60 14.26
CA ARG A 317 11.01 -28.77 13.96
C ARG A 317 10.46 -30.07 14.56
N ASP A 318 9.88 -30.01 15.75
CA ASP A 318 9.39 -31.19 16.48
C ASP A 318 8.07 -31.75 15.91
N GLU A 319 7.36 -30.95 15.10
CA GLU A 319 6.15 -31.36 14.39
C GLU A 319 6.45 -32.06 13.05
N LEU A 320 7.72 -32.08 12.63
CA LEU A 320 8.13 -32.60 11.33
C LEU A 320 8.72 -34.01 11.43
N PRO A 321 8.42 -34.89 10.44
CA PRO A 321 9.10 -36.18 10.34
C PRO A 321 10.62 -36.00 10.18
N ALA A 322 11.41 -36.92 10.75
CA ALA A 322 12.88 -36.88 10.68
C ALA A 322 13.43 -36.77 9.24
N GLN A 323 12.75 -37.40 8.27
CA GLN A 323 13.12 -37.31 6.86
C GLN A 323 12.92 -35.90 6.29
N ALA A 324 11.86 -35.19 6.69
CA ALA A 324 11.60 -33.81 6.27
C ALA A 324 12.65 -32.87 6.87
N ILE A 325 12.97 -33.03 8.16
CA ILE A 325 14.05 -32.29 8.85
C ILE A 325 15.38 -32.47 8.11
N ALA A 326 15.75 -33.71 7.81
CA ALA A 326 17.01 -34.01 7.12
C ALA A 326 17.04 -33.44 5.69
N ARG A 327 15.94 -33.56 4.93
CA ARG A 327 15.84 -33.04 3.56
C ARG A 327 15.85 -31.52 3.50
N LEU A 328 15.19 -30.86 4.44
CA LEU A 328 15.21 -29.40 4.58
C LEU A 328 16.54 -28.90 5.14
N GLY A 329 17.38 -29.76 5.72
CA GLY A 329 18.54 -29.28 6.49
C GLY A 329 18.12 -28.40 7.68
N LEU A 330 16.96 -28.67 8.28
CA LEU A 330 16.37 -27.79 9.30
C LEU A 330 17.19 -27.81 10.60
N LEU A 331 17.79 -26.66 10.93
CA LEU A 331 18.66 -26.50 12.10
C LEU A 331 17.86 -26.35 13.40
N PRO A 332 18.46 -26.65 14.58
CA PRO A 332 17.82 -26.39 15.86
C PRO A 332 17.39 -24.92 16.00
N GLY A 333 16.16 -24.69 16.44
CA GLY A 333 15.59 -23.33 16.59
C GLY A 333 14.99 -22.74 15.32
N GLN A 334 15.03 -23.43 14.18
CA GLN A 334 14.33 -23.04 12.96
C GLN A 334 12.92 -23.65 12.88
N GLU A 335 12.07 -23.03 12.07
CA GLU A 335 10.77 -23.57 11.67
C GLU A 335 10.75 -23.85 10.16
N ASN A 336 9.82 -24.72 9.76
CA ASN A 336 9.47 -24.90 8.37
C ASN A 336 8.30 -23.99 8.00
N ILE A 337 8.40 -23.34 6.84
CA ILE A 337 7.26 -22.70 6.19
C ILE A 337 6.99 -23.36 4.84
N LEU A 338 5.71 -23.52 4.50
CA LEU A 338 5.27 -23.91 3.15
C LEU A 338 4.80 -22.66 2.42
N LEU A 339 5.54 -22.28 1.39
CA LEU A 339 5.34 -21.07 0.62
C LEU A 339 4.70 -21.40 -0.73
N ARG A 340 3.52 -20.86 -1.02
CA ARG A 340 2.93 -20.90 -2.36
C ARG A 340 3.34 -19.65 -3.12
N ILE A 341 3.85 -19.84 -4.33
CA ILE A 341 4.22 -18.74 -5.23
C ILE A 341 3.54 -18.97 -6.58
N VAL A 342 2.79 -17.98 -7.03
CA VAL A 342 2.14 -17.96 -8.34
C VAL A 342 2.92 -17.01 -9.24
N LEU A 343 3.39 -17.54 -10.37
CA LEU A 343 4.04 -16.78 -11.42
C LEU A 343 3.08 -16.58 -12.59
N ARG A 344 2.84 -15.33 -12.95
CA ARG A 344 2.16 -14.92 -14.18
C ARG A 344 2.70 -13.58 -14.62
N ASP A 345 3.25 -13.54 -15.82
CA ASP A 345 3.61 -12.30 -16.49
C ASP A 345 2.36 -11.74 -17.21
N CYS A 346 2.16 -10.43 -17.14
CA CYS A 346 0.97 -9.78 -17.70
C CYS A 346 1.04 -9.56 -19.23
N SER A 347 2.21 -9.84 -19.83
CA SER A 347 2.57 -9.53 -21.21
C SER A 347 2.86 -10.76 -22.06
N ARG A 348 3.38 -11.85 -21.48
CA ARG A 348 3.74 -13.09 -22.17
C ARG A 348 3.58 -14.34 -21.32
N SER A 349 3.58 -15.51 -21.96
CA SER A 349 3.70 -16.79 -21.24
C SER A 349 5.12 -16.95 -20.67
N ILE A 350 5.21 -17.49 -19.46
CA ILE A 350 6.48 -17.87 -18.83
C ILE A 350 6.78 -19.33 -19.20
N GLY A 351 7.96 -19.61 -19.75
CA GLY A 351 8.37 -20.99 -20.03
C GLY A 351 8.74 -21.74 -18.74
N SER A 352 8.52 -23.06 -18.69
CA SER A 352 8.83 -23.90 -17.52
C SER A 352 10.27 -23.75 -17.02
N ARG A 353 11.23 -23.63 -17.95
CA ARG A 353 12.65 -23.42 -17.62
C ARG A 353 12.90 -22.08 -16.94
N GLU A 354 12.26 -21.01 -17.41
CA GLU A 354 12.37 -19.66 -16.82
C GLU A 354 11.75 -19.63 -15.42
N ALA A 355 10.56 -20.22 -15.28
CA ALA A 355 9.88 -20.34 -14.00
C ALA A 355 10.70 -21.14 -12.99
N ASN A 356 11.24 -22.30 -13.39
CA ASN A 356 12.10 -23.11 -12.52
C ASN A 356 13.35 -22.33 -12.08
N ALA A 357 14.01 -21.62 -13.00
CA ALA A 357 15.17 -20.80 -12.65
C ALA A 357 14.83 -19.70 -11.64
N LEU A 358 13.67 -19.06 -11.77
CA LEU A 358 13.20 -18.07 -10.78
C LEU A 358 12.89 -18.72 -9.43
N TYR A 359 12.19 -19.85 -9.41
CA TYR A 359 11.93 -20.59 -8.16
C TYR A 359 13.22 -21.03 -7.45
N GLU A 360 14.25 -21.46 -8.20
CA GLU A 360 15.56 -21.82 -7.64
C GLU A 360 16.23 -20.62 -6.98
N ARG A 361 16.23 -19.44 -7.63
CA ARG A 361 16.79 -18.21 -7.05
C ARG A 361 16.04 -17.78 -5.79
N ILE A 362 14.70 -17.81 -5.82
CA ILE A 362 13.87 -17.48 -4.67
C ILE A 362 14.17 -18.44 -3.52
N GLN A 363 14.19 -19.75 -3.78
CA GLN A 363 14.48 -20.75 -2.76
C GLN A 363 15.87 -20.55 -2.16
N ALA A 364 16.90 -20.34 -2.99
CA ALA A 364 18.26 -20.12 -2.53
C ALA A 364 18.39 -18.86 -1.66
N ALA A 365 17.62 -17.82 -1.94
CA ALA A 365 17.63 -16.59 -1.16
C ALA A 365 16.84 -16.66 0.15
N LEU A 366 15.77 -17.46 0.19
CA LEU A 366 14.88 -17.57 1.35
C LEU A 366 15.22 -18.72 2.30
N HIS A 367 15.87 -19.77 1.82
CA HIS A 367 16.16 -20.95 2.62
C HIS A 367 17.35 -20.68 3.56
N GLU A 368 17.10 -20.74 4.87
CA GLU A 368 18.09 -20.48 5.92
C GLU A 368 18.64 -21.78 6.54
N GLY A 369 18.26 -22.95 6.01
CA GLY A 369 18.70 -24.27 6.47
C GLY A 369 20.16 -24.60 6.14
N ALA A 370 20.60 -25.81 6.52
CA ALA A 370 21.96 -26.28 6.27
C ALA A 370 22.31 -26.29 4.77
N GLU A 371 23.59 -26.06 4.44
CA GLU A 371 24.07 -26.08 3.06
C GLU A 371 23.76 -27.41 2.36
N GLY A 372 23.20 -27.33 1.15
CA GLY A 372 22.70 -28.50 0.40
C GLY A 372 21.35 -29.04 0.87
N GLY A 373 20.77 -28.47 1.94
CA GLY A 373 19.39 -28.66 2.37
C GLY A 373 18.39 -27.92 1.46
N GLY A 374 17.13 -28.33 1.55
CA GLY A 374 16.05 -27.79 0.75
C GLY A 374 15.66 -28.72 -0.41
N TYR A 375 14.46 -28.51 -0.95
CA TYR A 375 13.93 -29.33 -2.03
C TYR A 375 14.59 -28.95 -3.34
N ARG A 376 15.37 -29.85 -3.95
CA ARG A 376 15.84 -29.61 -5.33
C ARG A 376 14.64 -29.62 -6.27
N LEU A 377 14.57 -28.60 -7.11
CA LEU A 377 13.57 -28.53 -8.16
C LEU A 377 13.95 -29.57 -9.23
N PRO A 378 12.97 -30.34 -9.76
CA PRO A 378 13.24 -31.31 -10.80
C PRO A 378 13.84 -30.59 -12.01
N PRO A 379 14.79 -31.23 -12.72
CA PRO A 379 15.39 -30.64 -13.91
C PRO A 379 14.29 -30.23 -14.90
N SER A 380 14.55 -29.14 -15.60
CA SER A 380 13.66 -28.67 -16.66
C SER A 380 13.79 -29.63 -17.85
N ASP A 381 12.74 -30.37 -18.18
CA ASP A 381 12.64 -31.10 -19.44
C ASP A 381 12.48 -30.12 -20.62
#